data_AF-A0A3C1SPH2-F1
#
_entry.id   AF-A0A3C1SPH2-F1
#
_cell.length_a   1.000
_cell.length_b   1.000
_cell.length_c   1.000
_cell.angle_alpha   90.00
_cell.angle_beta   90.00
_cell.angle_gamma   90.00
#
_symmetry.space_group_name_H-M   'P 1'
#
loop_
_entity.id
_entity.type
_entity.pdbx_description
1 polymer ?
#
loop_
_entity_poly.entity_id
_entity_poly.type
_entity_poly.pdbx_seq_one_letter_code
_entity_poly.pdbx_strand_id
1 'polypeptide(L)'
;MDIQRKLGILAGAAKYDASCASSGATRRGSITDKGLGSTERSGICHSFGPDGRCISLLKVLLTNWCVYDCQYCVNRRSSDIPRARFQIEEIVRLTLDF
;
A
#
# COMPACT_ATOMS: atom_id res chain seq x y z
N MET A 1 -0.61 16.19 -8.69
CA MET A 1 -0.31 15.78 -7.30
C MET A 1 0.79 14.75 -7.35
N ASP A 2 1.86 14.91 -6.58
CA ASP A 2 3.01 13.99 -6.57
C ASP A 2 2.66 12.60 -6.00
N ILE A 3 3.40 11.56 -6.38
CA ILE A 3 3.21 10.16 -5.93
C ILE A 3 3.26 10.05 -4.41
N GLN A 4 4.21 10.74 -3.74
CA GLN A 4 4.34 10.66 -2.29
C GLN A 4 3.12 11.24 -1.58
N ARG A 5 2.57 12.34 -2.13
CA ARG A 5 1.35 12.95 -1.61
C ARG A 5 0.12 12.06 -1.85
N LYS A 6 0.01 11.40 -3.00
CA LYS A 6 -1.05 10.40 -3.26
C LYS A 6 -0.94 9.24 -2.28
N LEU A 7 0.27 8.73 -2.05
CA LEU A 7 0.54 7.67 -1.10
C LEU A 7 0.11 8.06 0.32
N GLY A 8 0.44 9.27 0.78
CA GLY A 8 -0.01 9.78 2.08
C GLY A 8 -1.53 9.82 2.24
N ILE A 9 -2.28 10.17 1.18
CA ILE A 9 -3.74 10.18 1.19
C ILE A 9 -4.31 8.74 1.17
N LEU A 10 -3.78 7.89 0.28
CA LEU A 10 -4.36 6.59 -0.05
C LEU A 10 -3.88 5.43 0.85
N ALA A 11 -2.73 5.57 1.51
CA ALA A 11 -2.25 4.65 2.54
C ALA A 11 -2.92 4.88 3.89
N GLY A 12 -3.67 5.97 4.06
CA GLY A 12 -4.38 6.28 5.32
C GLY A 12 -5.39 5.21 5.74
N ALA A 13 -5.88 4.38 4.82
CA ALA A 13 -6.72 3.22 5.14
C ALA A 13 -5.91 2.02 5.67
N ALA A 14 -4.65 1.88 5.26
CA ALA A 14 -3.77 0.77 5.67
C ALA A 14 -3.34 0.86 7.14
N LYS A 15 -3.39 2.06 7.75
CA LYS A 15 -3.03 2.25 9.17
C LYS A 15 -3.91 1.47 10.16
N TYR A 16 -5.10 1.04 9.73
CA TYR A 16 -6.03 0.23 10.54
C TYR A 16 -5.98 -1.26 10.19
N ASP A 17 -5.12 -1.66 9.25
CA ASP A 17 -4.94 -3.07 8.92
C ASP A 17 -4.08 -3.74 9.99
N ALA A 18 -4.71 -4.55 10.83
CA ALA A 18 -4.08 -5.33 11.89
C ALA A 18 -3.05 -6.36 11.37
N SER A 19 -3.00 -6.60 10.06
CA SER A 19 -2.09 -7.55 9.42
C SER A 19 -0.65 -7.03 9.33
N CYS A 20 -0.39 -5.76 9.65
CA CYS A 20 0.94 -5.18 9.51
C CYS A 20 1.85 -5.54 10.70
N ALA A 21 2.23 -6.82 10.79
CA ALA A 21 3.39 -7.23 11.56
C ALA A 21 4.64 -6.72 10.81
N SER A 22 5.23 -5.61 11.26
CA SER A 22 6.58 -5.22 10.84
C SER A 22 7.53 -6.30 11.35
N SER A 23 8.00 -7.21 10.49
CA SER A 23 8.88 -8.32 10.92
C SER A 23 10.30 -7.88 11.27
N GLY A 24 10.58 -6.58 11.37
CA GLY A 24 11.95 -6.08 11.57
C GLY A 24 12.91 -6.54 10.46
N ALA A 25 12.36 -6.93 9.30
CA ALA A 25 13.13 -7.53 8.22
C ALA A 25 14.22 -6.56 7.76
N THR A 26 15.44 -7.06 7.68
CA THR A 26 16.55 -6.34 7.05
C THR A 26 16.35 -6.34 5.54
N ARG A 27 16.76 -5.24 4.90
CA ARG A 27 16.74 -5.13 3.44
C ARG A 27 17.53 -6.30 2.84
N ARG A 28 16.87 -7.13 2.04
CA ARG A 28 17.51 -8.26 1.34
C ARG A 28 17.30 -8.09 -0.16
N GLY A 29 18.38 -7.86 -0.88
CA GLY A 29 18.36 -7.87 -2.34
C GLY A 29 18.21 -9.29 -2.89
N SER A 30 17.49 -9.42 -4.01
CA SER A 30 17.50 -10.63 -4.82
C SER A 30 18.89 -10.80 -5.46
N ILE A 31 19.67 -11.76 -4.94
CA ILE A 31 20.92 -12.39 -5.40
C ILE A 31 22.12 -11.50 -5.84
N THR A 32 21.94 -10.29 -6.39
CA THR A 32 23.05 -9.40 -6.84
C THR A 32 22.69 -7.90 -6.83
N ASP A 33 22.10 -7.39 -5.74
CA ASP A 33 21.82 -5.95 -5.50
C ASP A 33 20.90 -5.21 -6.52
N LYS A 34 20.25 -5.93 -7.44
CA LYS A 34 19.41 -5.33 -8.51
C LYS A 34 18.15 -6.12 -8.89
N GLY A 35 17.74 -7.09 -8.09
CA GLY A 35 16.55 -7.89 -8.39
C GLY A 35 15.27 -7.32 -7.80
N LEU A 36 14.15 -7.52 -8.52
CA LEU A 36 12.80 -7.22 -8.05
C LEU A 36 12.42 -8.10 -6.85
N GLY A 37 11.68 -7.55 -5.89
CA GLY A 37 11.18 -8.29 -4.72
C GLY A 37 12.10 -8.27 -3.50
N SER A 38 12.82 -7.16 -3.26
CA SER A 38 13.54 -6.94 -2.01
C SER A 38 12.56 -6.69 -0.87
N THR A 39 12.89 -7.08 0.36
CA THR A 39 12.10 -6.70 1.53
C THR A 39 12.50 -5.30 1.98
N GLU A 40 11.58 -4.35 2.09
CA GLU A 40 11.81 -3.02 2.67
C GLU A 40 11.18 -2.91 4.06
N ARG A 41 11.72 -2.04 4.94
CA ARG A 41 11.25 -1.93 6.34
C ARG A 41 9.92 -1.22 6.52
N SER A 42 9.48 -0.41 5.55
CA SER A 42 8.32 0.47 5.67
C SER A 42 7.38 0.31 4.49
N GLY A 43 6.07 0.33 4.72
CA GLY A 43 5.06 0.26 3.65
C GLY A 43 4.72 -1.13 3.13
N ILE A 44 5.44 -2.18 3.56
CA ILE A 44 5.19 -3.58 3.23
C ILE A 44 4.69 -4.30 4.48
N CYS A 45 3.49 -4.86 4.43
CA CYS A 45 2.98 -5.74 5.49
C CYS A 45 3.37 -7.19 5.20
N HIS A 46 3.68 -7.94 6.25
CA HIS A 46 3.91 -9.38 6.16
C HIS A 46 2.57 -10.11 6.21
N SER A 47 2.19 -10.72 5.09
CA SER A 47 1.03 -11.61 5.02
C SER A 47 1.50 -13.06 4.91
N PHE A 48 0.66 -14.01 5.31
CA PHE A 48 1.01 -15.43 5.27
C PHE A 48 0.07 -16.13 4.29
N GLY A 49 0.66 -16.85 3.34
CA GLY A 49 -0.07 -17.73 2.45
C GLY A 49 -0.69 -18.90 3.22
N PRO A 50 -1.63 -19.66 2.62
CA PRO A 50 -2.26 -20.83 3.24
C PRO A 50 -1.26 -21.92 3.66
N ASP A 51 -0.07 -21.93 3.06
CA ASP A 51 1.05 -22.84 3.36
C ASP A 51 2.01 -22.30 4.44
N GLY A 52 1.66 -21.17 5.08
CA GLY A 52 2.45 -20.56 6.14
C GLY A 52 3.67 -19.77 5.64
N ARG A 53 3.89 -19.65 4.32
CA ARG A 53 4.97 -18.82 3.79
C ARG A 53 4.62 -17.34 3.93
N CYS A 54 5.61 -16.56 4.36
CA CYS A 54 5.50 -15.12 4.46
C CYS A 54 5.66 -14.47 3.07
N ILE A 55 4.75 -13.57 2.71
CA ILE A 55 4.78 -12.75 1.49
C ILE A 55 4.82 -11.27 1.86
N SER A 56 5.58 -10.50 1.08
CA SER A 56 5.58 -9.04 1.13
C SER A 56 4.35 -8.51 0.40
N LEU A 57 3.46 -7.81 1.11
CA LEU A 57 2.25 -7.21 0.52
C LEU A 57 2.28 -5.69 0.67
N LEU A 58 2.28 -4.98 -0.47
CA LEU A 58 2.00 -3.54 -0.52
C LEU A 58 0.48 -3.33 -0.55
N LYS A 59 -0.10 -2.94 0.58
CA LYS A 59 -1.55 -2.65 0.66
C LYS A 59 -1.81 -1.15 0.60
N VAL A 60 -2.33 -0.69 -0.53
CA VAL A 60 -2.73 0.71 -0.74
C VAL A 60 -4.07 0.77 -1.47
N LEU A 61 -4.83 1.87 -1.30
CA LEU A 61 -5.96 2.14 -2.16
C LEU A 61 -5.48 2.65 -3.52
N LEU A 62 -6.05 2.13 -4.62
CA LEU A 62 -5.84 2.70 -5.95
C LEU A 62 -6.45 4.11 -6.05
N THR A 63 -7.61 4.29 -5.42
CA THR A 63 -8.31 5.57 -5.29
C THR A 63 -9.24 5.56 -4.09
N ASN A 64 -9.49 6.74 -3.51
CA ASN A 64 -10.52 6.94 -2.51
C ASN A 64 -11.77 7.64 -3.08
N TRP A 65 -11.91 7.79 -4.41
CA TRP A 65 -13.16 8.25 -5.01
C TRP A 65 -14.25 7.19 -4.88
N CYS A 66 -15.40 7.56 -4.33
CA CYS A 66 -16.54 6.66 -4.17
C CYS A 66 -17.83 7.42 -4.48
N VAL A 67 -18.71 6.80 -5.27
CA VAL A 67 -20.02 7.36 -5.64
C VAL A 67 -21.10 7.10 -4.59
N TYR A 68 -20.83 6.19 -3.64
CA TYR A 68 -21.76 5.76 -2.61
C TYR A 68 -21.66 6.62 -1.35
N ASP A 69 -22.73 6.61 -0.55
CA ASP A 69 -22.85 7.39 0.68
C ASP A 69 -23.00 6.51 1.93
N CYS A 70 -22.13 5.50 2.09
CA CYS A 70 -22.19 4.57 3.23
C CYS A 70 -21.92 5.31 4.55
N GLN A 71 -22.84 5.19 5.52
CA GLN A 71 -22.77 5.92 6.80
C GLN A 71 -21.50 5.66 7.63
N TYR A 72 -20.89 4.49 7.46
CA TYR A 72 -19.70 4.05 8.19
C TYR A 72 -18.37 4.29 7.43
N CYS A 73 -18.41 4.83 6.21
CA CYS A 73 -17.22 4.94 5.37
C CYS A 73 -16.73 6.38 5.28
N VAL A 74 -15.48 6.64 5.68
CA VAL A 74 -14.86 7.97 5.52
C VAL A 74 -14.79 8.42 4.06
N ASN A 75 -14.68 7.47 3.13
CA ASN A 75 -14.61 7.74 1.69
C ASN A 75 -15.99 7.95 1.05
N ARG A 76 -17.10 7.98 1.80
CA ARG A 76 -18.43 8.28 1.27
C ARG A 76 -18.45 9.59 0.47
N ARG A 77 -19.33 9.71 -0.53
CA ARG A 77 -19.37 10.85 -1.46
C ARG A 77 -19.57 12.19 -0.76
N SER A 78 -20.28 12.20 0.36
CA SER A 78 -20.61 13.41 1.14
C SER A 78 -19.46 13.90 2.01
N SER A 79 -18.39 13.12 2.18
CA SER A 79 -17.22 13.55 2.96
C SER A 79 -16.34 14.49 2.16
N ASP A 80 -16.09 15.67 2.75
CA ASP A 80 -15.08 16.63 2.27
C ASP A 80 -13.68 16.22 2.75
N ILE A 81 -13.04 15.37 1.96
CA ILE A 81 -11.68 14.89 2.21
C ILE A 81 -10.86 14.97 0.92
N PRO A 82 -9.53 15.14 1.00
CA PRO A 82 -8.67 15.08 -0.17
C PRO A 82 -8.86 13.77 -0.94
N ARG A 83 -9.15 13.88 -2.23
CA ARG A 83 -9.30 12.72 -3.11
C ARG A 83 -8.08 12.54 -4.01
N ALA A 84 -7.67 11.29 -4.18
CA ALA A 84 -6.54 10.92 -5.00
C ALA A 84 -6.83 9.64 -5.78
N ARG A 85 -6.09 9.47 -6.88
CA ARG A 85 -6.11 8.28 -7.73
C ARG A 85 -4.72 8.10 -8.31
N PHE A 86 -4.21 6.88 -8.29
CA PHE A 86 -3.01 6.52 -9.04
C PHE A 86 -3.34 6.28 -10.51
N GLN A 87 -2.45 6.73 -11.38
CA GLN A 87 -2.35 6.23 -12.74
C GLN A 87 -1.69 4.86 -12.74
N ILE A 88 -1.84 4.13 -13.83
CA ILE A 88 -1.31 2.78 -13.98
C ILE A 88 0.22 2.79 -13.83
N GLU A 89 0.88 3.74 -14.46
CA GLU A 89 2.34 3.88 -14.43
C GLU A 89 2.84 4.18 -13.02
N GLU A 90 2.08 4.96 -12.25
CA GLU A 90 2.43 5.32 -10.87
C GLU A 90 2.33 4.11 -9.93
N ILE A 91 1.28 3.29 -10.05
CA ILE A 91 1.12 2.11 -9.19
C ILE A 91 2.12 1.01 -9.55
N VAL A 92 2.42 0.84 -10.84
CA VAL A 92 3.45 -0.09 -11.30
C VAL A 92 4.81 0.33 -10.77
N ARG A 93 5.18 1.61 -10.96
CA ARG A 93 6.46 2.13 -10.45
C ARG A 93 6.57 1.99 -8.94
N LEU A 94 5.50 2.36 -8.20
CA LEU A 94 5.46 2.19 -6.75
C LEU A 94 5.69 0.73 -6.34
N THR A 95 5.07 -0.22 -7.05
CA THR A 95 5.20 -1.65 -6.74
C THR A 95 6.60 -2.19 -7.04
N LEU A 96 7.27 -1.68 -8.07
CA LEU A 96 8.63 -2.10 -8.44
C LEU A 96 9.72 -1.46 -7.58
N ASP A 97 9.47 -0.25 -7.04
CA ASP A 97 10.40 0.48 -6.17
C ASP A 97 10.44 -0.10 -4.73
N PHE A 98 9.49 -0.98 -4.36
CA PHE A 98 9.43 -1.72 -3.08
C PHE A 98 9.96 -3.16 -3.23
#